data_AF-A0A5C3NKL9-F1
#
_entry.id   AF-A0A5C3NKL9-F1
#
_cell.length_a   1.000
_cell.length_b   1.000
_cell.length_c   1.000
_cell.angle_alpha   90.00
_cell.angle_beta   90.00
_cell.angle_gamma   90.00
#
_symmetry.space_group_name_H-M   'P 1'
#
loop_
_entity.id
_entity.type
_entity.pdbx_description
1 polymer ?
#
loop_
_entity_poly.entity_id
_entity_poly.type
_entity_poly.pdbx_seq_one_letter_code
_entity_poly.pdbx_strand_id
1 'polypeptide(L)'
;MQDEEPMEVPRDMPSWSTDDWDEGTEELAGRTVAELAGMLGLSKPQVPGMAKKEHPTSAHDAWSREGRRLAESEDAVALGLFPHQWQGLVKLVHNMLAGRYTLLMDAVGVGKTAQAISTILMYEWIRAMQEADQLPAVLSE
;
A
#
# COMPACT_ATOMS: atom_id res chain seq x y z
N MET A 1 31.47 29.07 0.34
CA MET A 1 30.31 28.47 1.02
C MET A 1 29.42 29.64 1.39
N GLN A 2 28.20 29.68 0.85
CA GLN A 2 27.21 30.63 1.37
C GLN A 2 26.82 30.12 2.74
N ASP A 3 26.98 30.94 3.76
CA ASP A 3 26.47 30.66 5.09
C ASP A 3 24.94 30.59 4.96
N GLU A 4 24.38 29.38 5.05
CA GLU A 4 22.94 29.20 5.08
C GLU A 4 22.43 29.85 6.36
N GLU A 5 21.62 30.91 6.22
CA GLU A 5 20.97 31.52 7.37
C GLU A 5 20.14 30.45 8.10
N PRO A 6 20.25 30.35 9.43
CA PRO A 6 19.56 29.33 10.19
C PRO A 6 18.05 29.47 9.96
N MET A 7 17.42 28.38 9.49
CA MET A 7 15.98 28.31 9.32
C MET A 7 15.29 28.72 10.63
N GLU A 8 14.57 29.85 10.62
CA GLU A 8 13.76 30.28 11.75
C GLU A 8 12.62 29.27 11.92
N VAL A 9 12.77 28.37 12.89
CA VAL A 9 11.70 27.47 13.30
C VAL A 9 10.61 28.33 13.97
N PRO A 10 9.36 28.31 13.48
CA PRO A 10 8.27 29.02 14.12
C PRO A 10 8.18 28.63 15.60
N ARG A 11 8.30 29.60 16.50
CA ARG A 11 8.32 29.37 17.95
C ARG A 11 6.97 28.88 18.50
N ASP A 12 5.90 29.17 17.77
CA ASP A 12 4.53 28.82 18.11
C ASP A 12 3.97 27.81 17.09
N MET A 13 4.55 26.61 17.07
CA MET A 13 3.92 25.49 16.39
C MET A 13 2.64 25.11 17.15
N PRO A 14 1.54 24.80 16.46
CA PRO A 14 0.36 24.26 17.11
C PRO A 14 0.76 23.04 17.94
N SER A 15 0.44 23.04 19.24
CA SER A 15 0.61 21.84 20.06
C SER A 15 -0.48 20.85 19.66
N TRP A 16 -0.11 19.77 18.99
CA TRP A 16 -0.96 18.61 18.78
C TRP A 16 -0.66 17.60 19.88
N SER A 17 -1.71 17.10 20.54
CA SER A 17 -1.56 15.93 21.40
C SER A 17 -1.70 14.66 20.54
N THR A 18 -0.87 13.67 20.84
CA THR A 18 -1.02 12.30 20.33
C THR A 18 -1.89 11.42 21.22
N ASP A 19 -2.37 11.94 22.34
CA ASP A 19 -3.13 11.14 23.32
C ASP A 19 -4.45 10.61 22.75
N ASP A 20 -4.98 11.26 21.71
CA ASP A 20 -6.18 10.85 20.97
C ASP A 20 -5.85 10.09 19.65
N TRP A 21 -4.58 9.74 19.41
CA TRP A 21 -4.17 9.00 18.20
C TRP A 21 -4.28 7.49 18.44
N ASP A 22 -5.32 6.91 17.86
CA ASP A 22 -5.47 5.46 17.74
C ASP A 22 -4.56 4.89 16.60
N GLU A 23 -4.33 3.57 16.59
CA GLU A 23 -3.57 2.91 15.51
C GLU A 23 -4.30 3.06 14.16
N GLY A 24 -5.62 3.25 14.21
CA GLY A 24 -6.46 3.54 13.06
C GLY A 24 -6.68 2.31 12.18
N THR A 25 -6.51 1.10 12.72
CA THR A 25 -6.76 -0.18 12.04
C THR A 25 -7.46 -1.20 12.94
N GLU A 26 -7.99 -0.76 14.09
CA GLU A 26 -8.63 -1.58 15.11
C GLU A 26 -9.82 -2.37 14.51
N GLU A 27 -10.55 -1.77 13.57
CA GLU A 27 -11.68 -2.38 12.88
C GLU A 27 -11.29 -3.53 11.93
N LEU A 28 -10.00 -3.63 11.63
CA LEU A 28 -9.39 -4.63 10.76
C LEU A 28 -8.65 -5.72 11.55
N ALA A 29 -8.51 -5.54 12.86
CA ALA A 29 -7.88 -6.52 13.74
C ALA A 29 -8.62 -7.86 13.68
N GLY A 30 -7.86 -8.96 13.57
CA GLY A 30 -8.41 -10.32 13.52
C GLY A 30 -9.01 -10.74 12.18
N ARG A 31 -9.11 -9.85 11.18
CA ARG A 31 -9.57 -10.21 9.83
C ARG A 31 -8.52 -11.04 9.10
N THR A 32 -8.99 -12.03 8.37
CA THR A 32 -8.17 -12.83 7.46
C THR A 32 -7.81 -12.04 6.20
N VAL A 33 -6.73 -12.42 5.54
CA VAL A 33 -6.30 -11.83 4.26
C VAL A 33 -7.40 -11.92 3.18
N ALA A 34 -8.20 -12.99 3.18
CA ALA A 34 -9.32 -13.13 2.26
C ALA A 34 -10.44 -12.13 2.53
N GLU A 35 -10.78 -11.90 3.81
CA GLU A 35 -11.78 -10.89 4.19
C GLU A 35 -11.30 -9.47 3.86
N LEU A 36 -10.02 -9.16 4.13
CA LEU A 36 -9.41 -7.88 3.78
C LEU A 36 -9.42 -7.63 2.27
N ALA A 37 -9.11 -8.65 1.46
CA ALA A 37 -9.22 -8.57 0.01
C ALA A 37 -10.67 -8.36 -0.45
N GLY A 38 -11.63 -9.02 0.21
CA GLY A 38 -13.06 -8.83 -0.05
C GLY A 38 -13.54 -7.40 0.22
N MET A 39 -13.00 -6.73 1.25
CA MET A 39 -13.28 -5.31 1.52
C MET A 39 -12.82 -4.39 0.38
N LEU A 40 -11.80 -4.81 -0.37
CA LEU A 40 -11.29 -4.12 -1.55
C LEU A 40 -12.01 -4.50 -2.86
N GLY A 41 -13.09 -5.29 -2.78
CA GLY A 41 -13.82 -5.76 -3.95
C GLY A 41 -13.08 -6.84 -4.77
N LEU A 42 -12.04 -7.45 -4.19
CA LEU A 42 -11.23 -8.46 -4.86
C LEU A 42 -11.78 -9.88 -4.55
N SER A 43 -11.87 -10.71 -5.58
CA SER A 43 -12.29 -12.12 -5.42
C SER A 43 -11.21 -13.02 -4.83
N LYS A 44 -9.95 -12.56 -4.82
CA LYS A 44 -8.77 -13.26 -4.31
C LYS A 44 -7.80 -12.25 -3.70
N PRO A 45 -6.95 -12.66 -2.74
CA PRO A 45 -5.95 -11.78 -2.14
C PRO A 45 -4.76 -11.55 -3.08
N GLN A 46 -5.03 -10.84 -4.18
CA GLN A 46 -4.06 -10.48 -5.20
C GLN A 46 -4.37 -9.07 -5.70
N VAL A 47 -3.43 -8.14 -5.46
CA VAL A 47 -3.54 -6.77 -5.96
C VAL A 47 -3.45 -6.78 -7.49
N PRO A 48 -4.43 -6.20 -8.21
CA PRO A 48 -4.40 -6.13 -9.67
C PRO A 48 -3.14 -5.43 -10.18
N GLY A 49 -2.50 -5.99 -11.21
CA GLY A 49 -1.27 -5.43 -11.80
C GLY A 49 0.01 -5.68 -10.99
N MET A 50 -0.06 -6.25 -9.78
CA MET A 50 1.13 -6.63 -9.02
C MET A 50 1.78 -7.89 -9.59
N ALA A 51 3.11 -7.95 -9.58
CA ALA A 51 3.84 -9.15 -9.93
C ALA A 51 3.47 -10.31 -8.99
N LYS A 52 3.37 -11.52 -9.53
CA LYS A 52 2.96 -12.71 -8.77
C LYS A 52 4.13 -13.44 -8.12
N LYS A 53 5.32 -13.23 -8.67
CA LYS A 53 6.55 -13.88 -8.27
C LYS A 53 7.69 -12.88 -8.25
N GLU A 54 8.68 -13.18 -7.42
CA GLU A 54 9.96 -12.50 -7.40
C GLU A 54 11.08 -13.52 -7.33
N HIS A 55 12.23 -13.19 -7.91
CA HIS A 55 13.43 -14.00 -7.72
C HIS A 55 14.07 -13.62 -6.38
N PRO A 56 14.47 -14.56 -5.52
CA PRO A 56 14.97 -14.25 -4.18
C PRO A 56 16.32 -13.52 -4.17
N THR A 57 17.01 -13.43 -5.32
CA THR A 57 18.27 -12.69 -5.44
C THR A 57 18.03 -11.27 -5.95
N SER A 58 18.62 -10.29 -5.28
CA SER A 58 18.45 -8.86 -5.58
C SER A 58 19.50 -8.30 -6.56
N ALA A 59 20.21 -9.17 -7.29
CA ALA A 59 21.38 -8.78 -8.07
C ALA A 59 21.08 -8.28 -9.49
N HIS A 60 19.82 -8.36 -9.93
CA HIS A 60 19.44 -8.08 -11.32
C HIS A 60 18.43 -6.94 -11.41
N ASP A 61 18.60 -6.08 -12.40
CA ASP A 61 17.57 -5.10 -12.76
C ASP A 61 16.30 -5.84 -13.21
N ALA A 62 15.19 -5.66 -12.49
CA ALA A 62 13.94 -6.36 -12.77
C ALA A 62 13.28 -5.94 -14.10
N TRP A 63 13.69 -4.81 -14.69
CA TRP A 63 13.17 -4.33 -15.98
C TRP A 63 14.02 -4.83 -17.16
N SER A 64 15.21 -5.35 -16.89
CA SER A 64 16.05 -6.00 -17.90
C SER A 64 15.38 -7.27 -18.45
N ARG A 65 15.85 -7.74 -19.61
CA ARG A 65 15.40 -9.02 -20.18
C ARG A 65 15.73 -10.20 -19.25
N GLU A 66 16.88 -10.14 -18.58
CA GLU A 66 17.32 -11.17 -17.63
C GLU A 66 16.46 -11.17 -16.36
N GLY A 67 16.22 -10.01 -15.76
CA GLY A 67 15.38 -9.88 -14.56
C GLY A 67 13.97 -10.40 -14.78
N ARG A 68 13.36 -10.09 -15.94
CA ARG A 68 12.07 -10.66 -16.33
C ARG A 68 12.09 -12.17 -16.46
N ARG A 69 13.14 -12.73 -17.09
CA ARG A 69 13.32 -14.19 -17.20
C ARG A 69 13.47 -14.85 -15.82
N LEU A 70 14.18 -14.22 -14.89
CA LEU A 70 14.38 -14.74 -13.54
C LEU A 70 13.08 -14.75 -12.72
N ALA A 71 12.24 -13.72 -12.85
CA ALA A 71 10.93 -13.65 -12.18
C ALA A 71 9.96 -14.75 -12.66
N GLU A 72 10.18 -15.30 -13.85
CA GLU A 72 9.40 -16.40 -14.44
C GLU A 72 10.02 -17.79 -14.21
N SER A 73 11.22 -17.86 -13.62
CA SER A 73 11.94 -19.11 -13.41
C SER A 73 11.28 -20.02 -12.35
N GLU A 74 11.74 -21.27 -12.30
CA GLU A 74 11.31 -22.23 -11.27
C GLU A 74 11.77 -21.82 -9.87
N ASP A 75 12.88 -21.07 -9.76
CA ASP A 75 13.43 -20.57 -8.50
C ASP A 75 12.70 -19.32 -7.97
N ALA A 76 11.78 -18.76 -8.76
CA ALA A 76 11.01 -17.58 -8.35
C ALA A 76 9.96 -17.95 -7.30
N VAL A 77 9.98 -17.20 -6.20
CA VAL A 77 9.08 -17.36 -5.05
C VAL A 77 7.84 -16.50 -5.22
N ALA A 78 6.77 -16.82 -4.48
CA ALA A 78 5.55 -16.02 -4.51
C ALA A 78 5.80 -14.63 -3.92
N LEU A 79 5.46 -13.59 -4.68
CA LEU A 79 5.41 -12.22 -4.18
C LEU A 79 4.01 -11.94 -3.66
N GLY A 80 3.91 -11.52 -2.40
CA GLY A 80 2.64 -11.23 -1.76
C GLY A 80 2.80 -10.33 -0.55
N LEU A 81 1.70 -9.65 -0.20
CA LEU A 81 1.64 -8.84 1.00
C LEU A 81 1.44 -9.70 2.24
N PHE A 82 2.09 -9.31 3.33
CA PHE A 82 1.83 -9.85 4.67
C PHE A 82 0.46 -9.38 5.21
N PRO A 83 -0.12 -10.07 6.21
CA PRO A 83 -1.44 -9.72 6.74
C PRO A 83 -1.58 -8.26 7.21
N HIS A 84 -0.59 -7.71 7.89
CA HIS A 84 -0.60 -6.31 8.32
C HIS A 84 -0.53 -5.33 7.14
N GLN A 85 0.15 -5.72 6.05
CA GLN A 85 0.20 -4.92 4.83
C GLN A 85 -1.17 -4.87 4.15
N TRP A 86 -1.94 -5.95 4.19
CA TRP A 86 -3.34 -5.96 3.74
C TRP A 86 -4.22 -5.03 4.57
N GLN A 87 -4.05 -5.01 5.90
CA GLN A 87 -4.79 -4.07 6.76
C GLN A 87 -4.48 -2.61 6.38
N GLY A 88 -3.20 -2.27 6.26
CA GLY A 88 -2.81 -0.93 5.81
C GLY A 88 -3.30 -0.60 4.41
N LEU A 89 -3.30 -1.56 3.47
CA LEU A 89 -3.85 -1.34 2.12
C LEU A 89 -5.35 -1.03 2.14
N VAL A 90 -6.13 -1.79 2.92
CA VAL A 90 -7.57 -1.51 3.14
C VAL A 90 -7.72 -0.08 3.65
N LYS A 91 -6.99 0.29 4.72
CA LYS A 91 -7.11 1.62 5.30
C LYS A 91 -6.75 2.74 4.31
N LEU A 92 -5.65 2.56 3.58
CA LEU A 92 -5.19 3.52 2.56
C LEU A 92 -6.21 3.72 1.45
N VAL A 93 -6.77 2.64 0.90
CA VAL A 93 -7.76 2.71 -0.19
C VAL A 93 -9.05 3.35 0.30
N HIS A 94 -9.61 2.93 1.43
CA HIS A 94 -10.85 3.52 1.97
C HIS A 94 -10.67 5.00 2.31
N ASN A 95 -9.53 5.38 2.89
CA ASN A 95 -9.26 6.80 3.17
C ASN A 95 -9.06 7.61 1.88
N MET A 96 -8.38 7.05 0.88
CA MET A 96 -8.22 7.68 -0.43
C MET A 96 -9.58 7.96 -1.09
N LEU A 97 -10.47 6.96 -1.11
CA LEU A 97 -11.82 7.12 -1.67
C LEU A 97 -12.65 8.15 -0.89
N ALA A 98 -12.50 8.19 0.43
CA ALA A 98 -13.14 9.18 1.30
C ALA A 98 -12.48 10.57 1.29
N GLY A 99 -11.41 10.79 0.50
CA GLY A 99 -10.67 12.05 0.47
C GLY A 99 -9.94 12.39 1.78
N ARG A 100 -9.64 11.39 2.61
CA ARG A 100 -8.94 11.54 3.90
C ARG A 100 -7.44 11.30 3.75
N TYR A 101 -6.64 12.17 4.35
CA TYR A 101 -5.20 11.97 4.44
C TYR A 101 -4.87 10.82 5.40
N THR A 102 -3.85 10.02 5.06
CA THR A 102 -3.37 8.91 5.89
C THR A 102 -1.87 9.04 6.11
N LEU A 103 -1.45 8.96 7.38
CA LEU A 103 -0.04 8.91 7.75
C LEU A 103 0.32 7.47 8.13
N LEU A 104 1.23 6.85 7.38
CA LEU A 104 1.65 5.47 7.60
C LEU A 104 2.89 5.41 8.51
N MET A 105 2.66 5.20 9.81
CA MET A 105 3.69 5.26 10.85
C MET A 105 4.28 3.90 11.27
N ASP A 106 4.08 2.85 10.45
CA ASP A 106 4.68 1.53 10.71
C ASP A 106 6.21 1.60 10.88
N ALA A 107 6.78 0.64 11.61
CA ALA A 107 8.22 0.55 11.79
C ALA A 107 8.99 0.41 10.44
N VAL A 108 10.27 0.76 10.44
CA VAL A 108 11.14 0.62 9.27
C VAL A 108 11.29 -0.86 8.90
N GLY A 109 11.28 -1.18 7.61
CA GLY A 109 11.41 -2.56 7.12
C GLY A 109 10.12 -3.38 7.12
N VAL A 110 9.00 -2.85 7.62
CA VAL A 110 7.70 -3.56 7.70
C VAL A 110 6.96 -3.61 6.34
N GLY A 111 7.48 -2.89 5.33
CA GLY A 111 7.01 -2.94 3.94
C GLY A 111 6.01 -1.86 3.55
N LYS A 112 6.14 -0.66 4.13
CA LYS A 112 5.41 0.56 3.73
C LYS A 112 5.46 0.84 2.23
N THR A 113 6.60 0.62 1.59
CA THR A 113 6.74 0.80 0.13
C THR A 113 5.84 -0.16 -0.64
N ALA A 114 5.71 -1.41 -0.20
CA ALA A 114 4.81 -2.37 -0.84
C ALA A 114 3.35 -1.92 -0.69
N GLN A 115 2.94 -1.46 0.50
CA GLN A 115 1.60 -0.90 0.73
C GLN A 115 1.32 0.33 -0.17
N ALA A 116 2.28 1.24 -0.32
CA ALA A 116 2.14 2.40 -1.18
C ALA A 116 1.98 2.03 -2.67
N ILE A 117 2.84 1.13 -3.18
CA ILE A 117 2.73 0.62 -4.56
C ILE A 117 1.40 -0.09 -4.77
N SER A 118 0.98 -0.95 -3.83
CA SER A 118 -0.31 -1.62 -3.90
C SER A 118 -1.48 -0.65 -3.91
N THR A 119 -1.39 0.46 -3.16
CA THR A 119 -2.44 1.51 -3.15
C THR A 119 -2.55 2.19 -4.51
N ILE A 120 -1.42 2.50 -5.16
CA ILE A 120 -1.40 3.09 -6.52
C ILE A 120 -2.00 2.12 -7.55
N LEU A 121 -1.65 0.83 -7.46
CA LEU A 121 -2.21 -0.20 -8.33
C LEU A 121 -3.72 -0.37 -8.12
N MET A 122 -4.17 -0.34 -6.87
CA MET A 122 -5.61 -0.35 -6.54
C MET A 122 -6.32 0.88 -7.10
N TYR A 123 -5.71 2.07 -7.01
CA TYR A 123 -6.27 3.30 -7.59
C TYR A 123 -6.48 3.16 -9.11
N GLU A 124 -5.46 2.70 -9.85
CA GLU A 124 -5.59 2.50 -11.30
C GLU A 124 -6.65 1.45 -11.65
N TRP A 125 -6.73 0.37 -10.88
CA TRP A 125 -7.75 -0.64 -11.07
C TRP A 125 -9.16 -0.10 -10.78
N ILE A 126 -9.35 0.64 -9.68
CA ILE A 126 -10.63 1.28 -9.33
C ILE A 126 -11.06 2.23 -10.44
N ARG A 127 -10.14 3.09 -10.91
CA ARG A 127 -10.39 4.02 -12.03
C ARG A 127 -10.87 3.26 -13.27
N ALA A 128 -10.18 2.17 -13.64
CA ALA A 128 -10.56 1.35 -14.79
C ALA A 128 -11.91 0.66 -14.61
N MET A 129 -12.24 0.18 -13.41
CA MET A 129 -13.55 -0.44 -13.12
C MET A 129 -14.68 0.60 -13.15
N GLN A 130 -14.43 1.83 -12.68
CA GLN A 130 -15.38 2.95 -12.78
C GLN A 130 -15.67 3.32 -14.23
N GLU A 131 -14.62 3.46 -15.06
CA GLU A 131 -14.76 3.73 -16.49
C GLU A 131 -15.55 2.64 -17.23
N ALA A 132 -15.47 1.40 -16.76
CA ALA A 132 -16.18 0.25 -17.32
C ALA A 132 -17.59 0.02 -16.74
N ASP A 133 -18.06 0.84 -15.79
CA ASP A 133 -19.30 0.63 -15.03
C ASP A 133 -19.37 -0.75 -14.34
N GLN A 134 -18.22 -1.18 -13.79
CA GLN A 134 -18.00 -2.49 -13.16
C GLN A 134 -17.40 -2.36 -11.75
N LEU A 135 -17.48 -1.17 -11.14
CA LEU A 135 -16.97 -0.96 -9.79
C LEU A 135 -17.69 -1.89 -8.79
N PRO A 136 -16.98 -2.69 -7.99
CA PRO A 136 -17.62 -3.52 -6.98
C PRO A 136 -18.38 -2.67 -5.96
N ALA A 137 -19.57 -3.14 -5.58
CA ALA A 137 -20.48 -2.40 -4.69
C ALA A 137 -19.83 -1.96 -3.36
N VAL A 138 -18.90 -2.75 -2.84
CA VAL A 138 -18.15 -2.44 -1.60
C VAL A 138 -17.25 -1.20 -1.71
N LEU A 139 -17.01 -0.69 -2.92
CA LEU A 139 -16.22 0.53 -3.20
C LEU A 139 -17.06 1.68 -3.75
N SER A 140 -18.38 1.51 -3.86
CA SER A 140 -19.29 2.49 -4.49
C SER A 140 -19.97 3.43 -3.49
N GLU A 141 -19.59 3.40 -2.22
CA GLU A 141 -20.15 4.23 -1.14
C GLU A 141 -19.38 5.55 -0.93
#